data_AF-A0A327HFA8-F1
#
_entry.id   AF-A0A327HFA8-F1
#
_cell.length_a   1.000
_cell.length_b   1.000
_cell.length_c   1.000
_cell.angle_alpha   90.00
_cell.angle_beta   90.00
_cell.angle_gamma   90.00
#
_symmetry.space_group_name_H-M   'P 1'
#
loop_
_entity.id
_entity.type
_entity.pdbx_description
1 polymer ?
#
loop_
_entity_poly.entity_id
_entity_poly.type
_entity_poly.pdbx_seq_one_letter_code
_entity_poly.pdbx_strand_id
1 'polypeptide(L)'
;APSHVNGALFHFFEQLSNRQFSEAYDALLAMSDAQLNERRLAKYYAKMDEIYSGFETKPVGEQSLTRVMMLTVRAAVEKAGADFGEEAFPIIRALMYLDGLVIRSHPDVMLIESMGPYLKEFRTGLGIGGETTA
;
A
#
# COMPACT_ATOMS: atom_id res chain seq x y z
N ALA A 1 12.95 -11.40 -1.50
CA ALA A 1 12.69 -10.02 -1.95
C ALA A 1 13.74 -9.09 -1.37
N PRO A 2 14.22 -8.09 -2.13
CA PRO A 2 15.10 -7.05 -1.63
C PRO A 2 14.50 -6.36 -0.39
N SER A 3 15.33 -5.99 0.58
CA SER A 3 14.88 -5.34 1.82
C SER A 3 14.09 -4.04 1.57
N HIS A 4 14.41 -3.31 0.50
CA HIS A 4 13.74 -2.05 0.15
C HIS A 4 12.27 -2.25 -0.25
N VAL A 5 11.93 -3.28 -1.04
CA VAL A 5 10.55 -3.55 -1.48
C VAL A 5 9.66 -3.89 -0.28
N ASN A 6 10.17 -4.73 0.63
CA ASN A 6 9.45 -5.11 1.83
C ASN A 6 9.19 -3.90 2.75
N GLY A 7 10.20 -3.05 2.93
CA GLY A 7 10.07 -1.83 3.73
C GLY A 7 9.08 -0.85 3.13
N ALA A 8 9.18 -0.60 1.82
CA ALA A 8 8.28 0.31 1.10
C ALA A 8 6.82 -0.15 1.13
N LEU A 9 6.55 -1.45 0.92
CA LEU A 9 5.20 -2.00 1.05
C LEU A 9 4.68 -1.93 2.49
N PHE A 10 5.52 -2.25 3.47
CA PHE A 10 5.14 -2.14 4.87
C PHE A 10 4.73 -0.70 5.21
N HIS A 11 5.57 0.28 4.85
CA HIS A 11 5.27 1.69 5.07
C HIS A 11 4.03 2.15 4.32
N PHE A 12 3.80 1.68 3.09
CA PHE A 12 2.57 1.96 2.36
C PHE A 12 1.31 1.54 3.15
N PHE A 13 1.26 0.30 3.64
CA PHE A 13 0.10 -0.18 4.42
C PHE A 13 -0.03 0.50 5.78
N GLU A 14 1.09 0.81 6.42
CA GLU A 14 1.09 1.52 7.68
C GLU A 14 0.50 2.92 7.52
N GLN A 15 0.96 3.68 6.53
CA GLN A 15 0.45 5.02 6.28
C GLN A 15 -1.00 5.00 5.83
N LEU A 16 -1.40 4.02 5.01
CA LEU A 16 -2.82 3.80 4.73
C LEU A 16 -3.64 3.54 6.00
N SER A 17 -3.15 2.72 6.93
CA SER A 17 -3.86 2.43 8.19
C SER A 17 -3.95 3.65 9.12
N ASN A 18 -3.00 4.58 9.01
CA ASN A 18 -2.96 5.82 9.76
C ASN A 18 -3.70 6.99 9.06
N ARG A 19 -4.35 6.72 7.92
CA ARG A 19 -5.02 7.73 7.07
C ARG A 19 -4.06 8.81 6.52
N GLN A 20 -2.79 8.47 6.40
CA GLN A 20 -1.72 9.29 5.84
C GLN A 20 -1.57 8.96 4.35
N PHE A 21 -2.52 9.43 3.55
CA PHE A 21 -2.63 9.04 2.15
C PHE A 21 -1.47 9.48 1.28
N SER A 22 -1.04 10.74 1.40
CA SER A 22 0.08 11.26 0.60
C SER A 22 1.36 10.48 0.89
N GLU A 23 1.62 10.22 2.16
CA GLU A 23 2.78 9.45 2.63
C GLU A 23 2.71 7.98 2.21
N ALA A 24 1.50 7.40 2.17
CA ALA A 24 1.31 6.07 1.59
C ALA A 24 1.69 6.07 0.10
N TYR A 25 1.18 7.02 -0.67
CA TYR A 25 1.45 7.10 -2.10
C TYR A 25 2.95 7.25 -2.39
N ASP A 26 3.66 8.04 -1.57
CA ASP A 26 5.12 8.17 -1.63
C ASP A 26 5.83 6.85 -1.32
N ALA A 27 5.41 6.18 -0.24
CA ALA A 27 5.97 4.89 0.15
C ALA A 27 5.80 3.83 -0.94
N LEU A 28 4.69 3.87 -1.69
CA LEU A 28 4.50 2.98 -2.82
C LEU A 28 5.52 3.25 -3.93
N LEU A 29 5.74 4.52 -4.27
CA LEU A 29 6.71 4.90 -5.31
C LEU A 29 8.15 4.59 -4.91
N ALA A 30 8.47 4.52 -3.61
CA ALA A 30 9.78 4.13 -3.11
C ALA A 30 10.16 2.66 -3.42
N MET A 31 9.20 1.84 -3.87
CA MET A 31 9.52 0.52 -4.45
C MET A 31 10.13 0.60 -5.85
N SER A 32 10.06 1.76 -6.49
CA SER A 32 10.50 1.93 -7.87
C SER A 32 11.88 2.54 -7.98
N ASP A 33 12.69 1.98 -8.87
CA ASP A 33 13.99 2.54 -9.25
C ASP A 33 13.91 3.62 -10.34
N ALA A 34 12.68 3.96 -10.79
CA ALA A 34 12.48 4.90 -11.89
C ALA A 34 12.71 6.36 -11.47
N GLN A 35 13.28 7.16 -12.37
CA GLN A 35 13.39 8.61 -12.15
C GLN A 35 12.03 9.28 -12.36
N LEU A 36 11.46 9.79 -11.27
CA LEU A 36 10.11 10.35 -11.25
C LEU A 36 10.13 11.84 -11.65
N ASN A 37 9.18 12.23 -12.51
CA ASN A 37 9.03 13.61 -12.97
C ASN A 37 7.88 14.31 -12.21
N GLU A 38 8.09 15.53 -11.72
CA GLU A 38 7.09 16.31 -10.97
C GLU A 38 5.71 16.42 -11.65
N ARG A 39 5.68 16.63 -12.98
CA ARG A 39 4.41 16.70 -13.74
C ARG A 39 3.69 15.36 -13.77
N ARG A 40 4.43 14.25 -13.75
CA ARG A 40 3.89 12.89 -13.70
C ARG A 40 3.41 12.55 -12.29
N LEU A 41 4.15 12.98 -11.27
CA LEU A 41 3.77 12.86 -9.87
C LEU A 41 2.43 13.54 -9.58
N ALA A 42 2.22 14.78 -10.04
CA ALA A 42 0.94 15.46 -9.86
C ALA A 42 -0.26 14.66 -10.43
N LYS A 43 -0.10 14.04 -11.61
CA LYS A 43 -1.12 13.17 -12.21
C LYS A 43 -1.33 11.88 -11.44
N TYR A 44 -0.26 11.37 -10.82
CA TYR A 44 -0.31 10.19 -9.97
C TYR A 44 -1.10 10.47 -8.69
N TYR A 45 -0.75 11.52 -7.93
CA TYR A 45 -1.47 11.89 -6.70
C TYR A 45 -2.95 12.11 -6.94
N ALA A 46 -3.30 12.90 -7.96
CA ALA A 46 -4.70 13.15 -8.31
C ALA A 46 -5.45 11.83 -8.61
N LYS A 47 -4.80 10.88 -9.28
CA LYS A 47 -5.42 9.58 -9.57
C LYS A 47 -5.55 8.69 -8.33
N MET A 48 -4.58 8.77 -7.42
CA MET A 48 -4.59 8.01 -6.17
C MET A 48 -5.72 8.51 -5.25
N ASP A 49 -5.92 9.81 -5.14
CA ASP A 49 -7.05 10.39 -4.39
C ASP A 49 -8.41 9.90 -4.94
N GLU A 50 -8.56 9.80 -6.25
CA GLU A 50 -9.77 9.21 -6.85
C GLU A 50 -9.96 7.73 -6.47
N ILE A 51 -8.86 6.96 -6.41
CA ILE A 51 -8.90 5.52 -6.09
C ILE A 51 -9.28 5.28 -4.63
N TYR A 52 -8.72 6.09 -3.72
CA TYR A 52 -8.91 5.95 -2.29
C TYR A 52 -10.10 6.74 -1.73
N SER A 53 -10.74 7.59 -2.55
CA SER A 53 -11.97 8.29 -2.21
C SER A 53 -13.07 7.32 -1.73
N GLY A 54 -13.42 7.43 -0.45
CA GLY A 54 -14.46 6.61 0.19
C GLY A 54 -14.03 5.20 0.57
N PHE A 55 -12.75 4.83 0.37
CA PHE A 55 -12.25 3.50 0.71
C PHE A 55 -12.29 3.22 2.21
N GLU A 56 -12.02 4.23 3.03
CA GLU A 56 -12.06 4.11 4.51
C GLU A 56 -13.47 3.91 5.07
N THR A 57 -14.51 4.10 4.25
CA THR A 57 -15.90 4.09 4.71
C THR A 57 -16.66 2.84 4.29
N LYS A 58 -15.98 1.90 3.62
CA LYS A 58 -16.62 0.71 3.06
C LYS A 58 -16.01 -0.58 3.59
N PRO A 59 -16.85 -1.58 3.89
CA PRO A 59 -16.37 -2.90 4.25
C PRO A 59 -15.70 -3.58 3.05
N VAL A 60 -14.81 -4.54 3.33
CA VAL A 60 -14.04 -5.24 2.29
C VAL A 60 -14.91 -5.99 1.28
N GLY A 61 -16.10 -6.42 1.69
CA GLY A 61 -17.11 -7.03 0.81
C GLY A 61 -17.69 -6.07 -0.25
N GLU A 62 -17.69 -4.77 0.02
CA GLU A 62 -18.14 -3.74 -0.93
C GLU A 62 -17.00 -3.17 -1.77
N GLN A 63 -15.83 -2.98 -1.15
CA GLN A 63 -14.63 -2.50 -1.82
C GLN A 63 -13.43 -3.35 -1.41
N SER A 64 -13.14 -4.34 -2.24
CA SER A 64 -11.99 -5.24 -2.06
C SER A 64 -10.66 -4.49 -2.20
N LEU A 65 -9.72 -4.75 -1.30
CA LEU A 65 -8.36 -4.23 -1.36
C LEU A 65 -7.66 -4.70 -2.64
N THR A 66 -7.95 -5.90 -3.14
CA THR A 66 -7.42 -6.43 -4.41
C THR A 66 -7.73 -5.49 -5.58
N ARG A 67 -8.96 -5.00 -5.68
CA ARG A 67 -9.36 -4.09 -6.77
C ARG A 67 -8.65 -2.74 -6.64
N VAL A 68 -8.58 -2.20 -5.42
CA VAL A 68 -7.90 -0.95 -5.12
C VAL A 68 -6.40 -1.07 -5.42
N MET A 69 -5.75 -2.15 -4.99
CA MET A 69 -4.33 -2.40 -5.23
C MET A 69 -3.99 -2.54 -6.72
N MET A 70 -4.84 -3.20 -7.51
CA MET A 70 -4.64 -3.25 -8.97
C MET A 70 -4.70 -1.85 -9.61
N LEU A 71 -5.64 -1.00 -9.17
CA LEU A 71 -5.73 0.38 -9.66
C LEU A 71 -4.53 1.22 -9.20
N THR A 72 -4.07 1.00 -7.97
CA THR A 72 -2.93 1.68 -7.35
C THR A 72 -1.64 1.39 -8.11
N VAL A 73 -1.34 0.10 -8.35
CA VAL A 73 -0.16 -0.31 -9.13
C VAL A 73 -0.23 0.24 -10.56
N ARG A 74 -1.41 0.15 -11.20
CA ARG A 74 -1.61 0.71 -12.54
C ARG A 74 -1.38 2.21 -12.58
N ALA A 75 -1.90 2.96 -11.60
CA ALA A 75 -1.70 4.40 -11.52
C ALA A 75 -0.23 4.76 -11.36
N ALA A 76 0.52 4.03 -10.54
CA ALA A 76 1.96 4.25 -10.37
C ALA A 76 2.73 4.01 -11.69
N VAL A 77 2.45 2.91 -12.39
CA VAL A 77 3.11 2.60 -13.67
C VAL A 77 2.71 3.62 -14.76
N GLU A 78 1.41 3.83 -14.97
CA GLU A 78 0.94 4.66 -16.09
C GLU A 78 1.16 6.15 -15.84
N LYS A 79 0.94 6.64 -14.63
CA LYS A 79 0.98 8.08 -14.32
C LYS A 79 2.37 8.49 -13.86
N ALA A 80 2.94 7.83 -12.86
CA ALA A 80 4.27 8.17 -12.33
C ALA A 80 5.42 7.62 -13.19
N GLY A 81 5.20 6.53 -13.93
CA GLY A 81 6.27 5.84 -14.67
C GLY A 81 7.06 4.89 -13.79
N ALA A 82 6.44 4.41 -12.71
CA ALA A 82 7.08 3.47 -11.80
C ALA A 82 7.38 2.15 -12.52
N ASP A 83 8.60 1.66 -12.29
CA ASP A 83 9.02 0.29 -12.54
C ASP A 83 9.26 -0.39 -11.19
N PHE A 84 8.47 -1.42 -10.89
CA PHE A 84 8.53 -2.16 -9.63
C PHE A 84 9.39 -3.42 -9.70
N GLY A 85 9.93 -3.75 -10.89
CA GLY A 85 10.65 -4.99 -11.14
C GLY A 85 9.80 -6.25 -10.93
N GLU A 86 10.38 -7.42 -11.21
CA GLU A 86 9.68 -8.70 -11.04
C GLU A 86 9.48 -9.08 -9.57
N GLU A 87 10.31 -8.54 -8.68
CA GLU A 87 10.38 -8.89 -7.25
C GLU A 87 9.20 -8.38 -6.42
N ALA A 88 8.53 -7.29 -6.84
CA ALA A 88 7.38 -6.74 -6.13
C ALA A 88 6.09 -7.57 -6.36
N PHE A 89 5.96 -8.22 -7.52
CA PHE A 89 4.73 -8.92 -7.90
C PHE A 89 4.36 -10.09 -6.97
N PRO A 90 5.29 -10.97 -6.54
CA PRO A 90 4.97 -12.03 -5.58
C PRO A 90 4.36 -11.50 -4.28
N ILE A 91 4.84 -10.37 -3.77
CA ILE A 91 4.36 -9.79 -2.50
C ILE A 91 2.99 -9.17 -2.69
N ILE A 92 2.80 -8.36 -3.75
CA ILE A 92 1.50 -7.79 -4.11
C ILE A 92 0.46 -8.91 -4.27
N ARG A 93 0.83 -10.02 -4.93
CA ARG A 93 -0.04 -11.18 -5.12
C ARG A 93 -0.40 -11.87 -3.81
N ALA A 94 0.55 -12.04 -2.89
CA ALA A 94 0.29 -12.62 -1.57
C ALA A 94 -0.73 -11.80 -0.78
N LEU A 95 -0.61 -10.47 -0.80
CA LEU A 95 -1.55 -9.55 -0.16
C LEU A 95 -2.96 -9.63 -0.78
N MET A 96 -3.05 -9.72 -2.11
CA MET A 96 -4.33 -9.95 -2.80
C MET A 96 -4.99 -11.28 -2.40
N TYR A 97 -4.20 -12.34 -2.17
CA TYR A 97 -4.75 -13.62 -1.69
C TYR A 97 -5.33 -13.51 -0.27
N LEU A 98 -4.66 -12.77 0.62
CA LEU A 98 -5.13 -12.54 1.99
C LEU A 98 -6.44 -11.74 2.00
N ASP A 99 -6.54 -10.68 1.21
CA ASP A 99 -7.80 -9.93 0.99
C ASP A 99 -8.93 -10.86 0.53
N GLY A 100 -8.66 -11.73 -0.45
CA GLY A 100 -9.62 -12.72 -0.92
C GLY A 100 -10.11 -13.68 0.17
N LEU A 101 -9.27 -14.04 1.14
CA LEU A 101 -9.66 -14.89 2.27
C LEU A 101 -10.56 -14.14 3.27
N VAL A 102 -10.25 -12.86 3.54
CA VAL A 102 -11.06 -12.02 4.43
C VAL A 102 -12.43 -11.75 3.83
N ILE A 103 -12.54 -11.43 2.54
CA ILE A 103 -13.81 -11.23 1.83
C ILE A 103 -14.77 -12.40 2.01
N ARG A 104 -14.26 -13.64 2.00
CA ARG A 104 -15.10 -14.84 2.13
C ARG A 104 -15.48 -15.19 3.57
N SER A 105 -14.73 -14.71 4.55
CA SER A 105 -14.90 -15.11 5.96
C SER A 105 -15.50 -14.01 6.84
N HIS A 106 -15.13 -12.76 6.58
CA HIS A 106 -15.51 -11.58 7.37
C HIS A 106 -15.72 -10.37 6.44
N PRO A 107 -16.73 -10.40 5.55
CA PRO A 107 -16.94 -9.38 4.52
C PRO A 107 -17.22 -7.97 5.08
N ASP A 108 -17.74 -7.88 6.30
CA ASP A 108 -18.14 -6.63 6.95
C ASP A 108 -16.98 -5.87 7.59
N VAL A 109 -15.76 -6.41 7.51
CA VAL A 109 -14.57 -5.81 8.14
C VAL A 109 -14.05 -4.62 7.32
N MET A 110 -13.72 -3.55 8.04
CA MET A 110 -12.94 -2.42 7.54
C MET A 110 -11.46 -2.82 7.52
N LEU A 111 -11.00 -3.37 6.41
CA LEU A 111 -9.71 -4.07 6.34
C LEU A 111 -8.51 -3.19 6.71
N ILE A 112 -8.42 -1.97 6.15
CA ILE A 112 -7.30 -1.05 6.43
C ILE A 112 -7.22 -0.69 7.91
N GLU A 113 -8.33 -0.33 8.54
CA GLU A 113 -8.34 0.04 9.96
C GLU A 113 -7.95 -1.15 10.84
N SER A 114 -8.44 -2.33 10.47
CA SER A 114 -8.17 -3.57 11.18
C SER A 114 -6.72 -4.02 11.06
N MET A 115 -6.00 -3.60 10.02
CA MET A 115 -4.58 -3.94 9.82
C MET A 115 -3.64 -3.17 10.76
N GLY A 116 -4.01 -1.98 11.24
CA GLY A 116 -3.13 -1.10 12.03
C GLY A 116 -2.46 -1.78 13.24
N PRO A 117 -3.21 -2.45 14.14
CA PRO A 117 -2.63 -3.16 15.28
C PRO A 117 -1.61 -4.24 14.88
N TYR A 118 -1.89 -4.99 13.82
CA TYR A 118 -1.00 -6.05 13.31
C TYR A 118 0.26 -5.48 12.67
N LEU A 119 0.16 -4.34 11.96
CA LEU A 119 1.32 -3.66 11.39
C LEU A 119 2.24 -3.14 12.51
N LYS A 120 1.68 -2.62 13.60
CA LYS A 120 2.44 -2.19 14.78
C LYS A 120 3.14 -3.37 15.46
N GLU A 121 2.47 -4.50 15.60
CA GLU A 121 3.06 -5.73 16.13
C GLU A 121 4.19 -6.25 15.24
N PHE A 122 3.97 -6.28 13.92
CA PHE A 122 4.97 -6.70 12.95
C PHE A 122 6.21 -5.81 12.95
N ARG A 123 6.02 -4.48 12.99
CA ARG A 123 7.11 -3.50 13.15
C ARG A 123 7.97 -3.79 14.39
N THR A 124 7.30 -4.04 15.51
CA THR A 124 7.95 -4.34 16.80
C THR A 124 8.71 -5.65 16.72
N GLY A 125 8.10 -6.70 16.16
CA GLY A 125 8.71 -8.02 15.98
C GLY A 125 9.89 -8.05 15.00
N LEU A 126 9.91 -7.14 14.02
CA LEU A 126 11.03 -6.98 13.08
C LEU A 126 12.14 -6.03 13.58
N GLY A 127 11.96 -5.36 14.72
CA GLY A 127 12.93 -4.36 15.22
C GLY A 127 13.03 -3.10 14.35
N ILE A 128 12.03 -2.83 13.49
CA ILE A 128 12.03 -1.68 12.58
C ILE A 128 11.55 -0.45 13.37
N GLY A 129 12.48 0.32 13.94
CA GLY A 129 12.18 1.53 14.72
C GLY A 129 12.74 1.54 16.15
N GLY A 130 13.66 0.63 16.48
CA GLY A 130 14.50 0.77 17.67
C GLY A 130 15.49 1.91 17.50
N GLU A 131 15.22 3.03 18.19
CA GLU A 131 16.13 4.08 18.65
C GLU A 131 17.53 4.17 17.99
N THR A 132 17.71 5.19 17.14
CA THR A 132 18.95 5.98 17.23
C THR A 132 18.69 7.08 18.24
N THR A 133 18.82 6.75 19.53
CA THR A 133 19.09 7.76 20.55
C THR A 133 20.49 8.29 20.29
N ALA A 134 20.56 9.57 19.90
CA ALA A 134 21.76 10.38 20.01
C ALA A 134 22.18 10.55 21.47
#